data_AF-A0A928B1D1-F1
#
_entry.id   AF-A0A928B1D1-F1
#
_cell.length_a   1.000
_cell.length_b   1.000
_cell.length_c   1.000
_cell.angle_alpha   90.00
_cell.angle_beta   90.00
_cell.angle_gamma   90.00
#
_symmetry.space_group_name_H-M   'P 1'
#
loop_
_entity.id
_entity.type
_entity.pdbx_description
1 polymer ?
#
loop_
_entity_poly.entity_id
_entity_poly.type
_entity_poly.pdbx_seq_one_letter_code
_entity_poly.pdbx_strand_id
1 'polypeptide(L)'
;MNLRHYIAFFAAALLFISCGKTESDDTREKVPPGPVSDITFTPDYGGGTFSFTIPSDEDFLYVRAVYRIDNGMIISKSSSRFSRTLTVEGFGEAKEYEVALYAVDKNDNMSEPVWVKITPMQASVFPISKSINISAGFGVFYLEVENPYRSIVDIAVDLQTEDGRVATRYFTTSTPMDRILIRDLETIRYKITTRVIDNRYGHESEVRAHGILQPVTDYRLSKKEFDFLDDRSLYGTENWDREHNQPKENITYRGQVVPSATVYKWDSMRNALEKFNECDIKFFWDDDPEGYSYFHTGDPDKGGPGWPWSYFIDMGREIQLSRFRIWQVGGSQWRVNGVKTFEIYISNDNTPEDGILSDWECIGRFAFIRPNTEMEEQEEFLAGTEFWVDNEEPVLTRPFRYLRFKGCTDWPGTPNYNCGRLAEIDIYGKEVNQNQ
;
A
#
# COMPACT_ATOMS: atom_id res chain seq x y z
N MET A 1 -7.47 35.88 61.74
CA MET A 1 -6.87 36.84 60.78
C MET A 1 -5.36 36.82 61.01
N ASN A 2 -4.44 36.47 60.11
CA ASN A 2 -4.47 36.22 58.67
C ASN A 2 -3.50 35.07 58.33
N LEU A 3 -4.00 34.08 57.59
CA LEU A 3 -3.43 32.75 57.32
C LEU A 3 -2.23 32.74 56.33
N ARG A 4 -1.63 33.90 56.02
CA ARG A 4 -0.58 34.01 54.99
C ARG A 4 0.86 34.11 55.53
N HIS A 5 1.06 34.25 56.85
CA HIS A 5 2.40 34.42 57.42
C HIS A 5 2.96 33.17 58.14
N TYR A 6 2.17 32.09 58.26
CA TYR A 6 2.64 30.82 58.85
C TYR A 6 3.18 29.81 57.82
N ILE A 7 2.91 30.03 56.52
CA ILE A 7 3.39 29.14 55.44
C ILE A 7 4.86 29.45 55.07
N ALA A 8 5.32 30.69 55.28
CA ALA A 8 6.71 31.07 55.02
C ALA A 8 7.69 30.62 56.13
N PHE A 9 7.19 30.28 57.33
CA PHE A 9 8.03 29.81 58.44
C PHE A 9 8.05 28.28 58.57
N PHE A 10 7.16 27.56 57.87
CA PHE A 10 7.12 26.10 57.82
C PHE A 10 7.80 25.50 56.57
N ALA A 11 8.11 26.33 55.57
CA ALA A 11 8.90 25.93 54.39
C ALA A 11 10.43 26.06 54.58
N ALA A 12 10.87 26.74 55.64
CA ALA A 12 12.30 26.93 55.97
C ALA A 12 12.86 25.88 56.96
N ALA A 13 12.03 24.95 57.45
CA ALA A 13 12.41 23.93 58.44
C ALA A 13 12.39 22.48 57.92
N LEU A 14 12.32 22.29 56.59
CA LEU A 14 12.37 20.98 55.92
C LEU A 14 13.63 20.78 55.06
N LEU A 15 14.63 21.66 55.19
CA LEU A 15 15.91 21.59 54.48
C LEU A 15 17.04 20.81 55.21
N PHE A 16 16.73 20.04 56.26
CA PHE A 16 17.77 19.36 57.05
C PHE A 16 17.55 17.85 57.27
N ILE A 17 16.96 17.13 56.30
CA ILE A 17 17.11 15.68 56.23
C ILE A 17 17.23 15.24 54.76
N SER A 18 18.35 15.57 54.12
CA SER A 18 18.98 14.61 53.24
C SER A 18 20.38 14.39 53.79
N CYS A 19 20.58 13.21 54.34
CA CYS A 19 21.87 12.71 54.76
C CYS A 19 22.74 12.66 53.50
N GLY A 20 23.51 13.73 53.28
CA GLY A 20 24.66 13.70 52.40
C GLY A 20 25.63 12.68 52.95
N LYS A 21 25.52 11.43 52.49
CA LYS A 21 26.71 10.62 52.28
C LYS A 21 27.44 11.29 51.13
N THR A 22 28.21 12.33 51.44
CA THR A 22 29.42 12.61 50.70
C THR A 22 30.30 11.39 50.93
N GLU A 23 30.17 10.37 50.07
CA GLU A 23 31.29 9.49 49.82
C GLU A 23 32.42 10.42 49.38
N SER A 24 33.46 10.47 50.20
CA SER A 24 34.73 11.06 49.82
C SER A 24 35.13 10.43 48.49
N ASP A 25 35.18 11.25 47.44
CA ASP A 25 35.51 10.93 46.05
C ASP A 25 36.98 10.49 45.86
N ASP A 26 37.60 9.92 46.89
CA ASP A 26 39.03 9.60 46.96
C ASP A 26 39.30 8.09 47.04
N THR A 27 38.26 7.25 46.88
CA THR A 27 38.39 5.78 46.81
C THR A 27 38.08 5.19 45.45
N ARG A 28 37.85 6.00 44.40
CA ARG A 28 37.78 5.45 43.04
C ARG A 28 39.16 4.91 42.70
N GLU A 29 39.23 3.61 42.47
CA GLU A 29 40.42 2.99 41.89
C GLU A 29 40.72 3.72 40.58
N LYS A 30 41.94 4.24 40.45
CA LYS A 30 42.37 5.07 39.30
C LYS A 30 43.13 4.27 38.25
N VAL A 31 43.10 2.93 38.34
CA VAL A 31 43.82 2.05 37.43
C VAL A 31 42.91 1.80 36.23
N PRO A 32 43.26 2.28 35.03
CA PRO A 32 42.43 2.03 33.85
C PRO A 32 42.52 0.56 33.42
N PRO A 33 41.47 0.03 32.77
CA PRO A 33 41.50 -1.31 32.21
C PRO A 33 42.50 -1.40 31.06
N GLY A 34 42.92 -2.63 30.70
CA GLY A 34 43.70 -2.85 29.48
C GLY A 34 42.96 -2.39 28.22
N PRO A 35 43.66 -2.07 27.11
CA PRO A 35 43.01 -1.77 25.84
C PRO A 35 42.35 -3.03 25.23
N VAL A 36 41.37 -2.82 24.37
CA VAL A 36 40.80 -3.90 23.53
C VAL A 36 41.84 -4.45 22.55
N SER A 37 41.72 -5.73 22.17
CA SER A 37 42.66 -6.42 21.27
C SER A 37 41.93 -7.23 20.19
N ASP A 38 42.67 -7.86 19.27
CA ASP A 38 42.15 -8.68 18.16
C ASP A 38 41.05 -8.00 17.33
N ILE A 39 41.26 -6.71 17.05
CA ILE A 39 40.24 -5.86 16.42
C ILE A 39 40.13 -6.19 14.94
N THR A 40 38.90 -6.47 14.51
CA THR A 40 38.52 -6.59 13.09
C THR A 40 37.33 -5.68 12.80
N PHE A 41 37.18 -5.27 11.55
CA PHE A 41 36.09 -4.38 11.12
C PHE A 41 35.38 -4.96 9.90
N THR A 42 34.06 -5.08 9.98
CA THR A 42 33.20 -5.46 8.86
C THR A 42 32.47 -4.21 8.36
N PRO A 43 32.78 -3.70 7.15
CA PRO A 43 32.12 -2.51 6.60
C PRO A 43 30.63 -2.68 6.35
N ASP A 44 29.86 -1.59 6.48
CA ASP A 44 28.45 -1.48 6.12
C ASP A 44 28.14 -0.06 5.57
N TYR A 45 26.94 0.17 5.06
CA TYR A 45 26.50 1.46 4.52
C TYR A 45 26.53 2.56 5.58
N GLY A 46 27.42 3.52 5.39
CA GLY A 46 27.68 4.62 6.31
C GLY A 46 28.21 4.20 7.67
N GLY A 47 28.79 3.00 7.78
CA GLY A 47 29.14 2.41 9.06
C GLY A 47 29.86 1.08 8.96
N GLY A 48 29.73 0.31 10.02
CA GLY A 48 30.20 -1.05 10.11
C GLY A 48 30.36 -1.51 11.55
N THR A 49 30.71 -2.77 11.71
CA THR A 49 30.80 -3.41 13.01
C THR A 49 32.23 -3.84 13.31
N PHE A 50 32.77 -3.34 14.41
CA PHE A 50 33.98 -3.87 15.00
C PHE A 50 33.69 -5.18 15.72
N SER A 51 34.62 -6.14 15.65
CA SER A 51 34.72 -7.27 16.59
C SER A 51 36.07 -7.20 17.29
N PHE A 52 36.11 -7.51 18.59
CA PHE A 52 37.32 -7.40 19.42
C PHE A 52 37.30 -8.34 20.62
N THR A 53 38.47 -8.55 21.20
CA THR A 53 38.67 -9.19 22.50
C THR A 53 38.65 -8.11 23.60
N ILE A 54 37.81 -8.32 24.62
CA ILE A 54 37.70 -7.43 25.78
C ILE A 54 38.82 -7.70 26.80
N PRO A 55 39.20 -6.70 27.62
CA PRO A 55 40.19 -6.87 28.68
C PRO A 55 39.73 -7.84 29.77
N SER A 56 40.67 -8.49 30.45
CA SER A 56 40.39 -9.42 31.54
C SER A 56 40.09 -8.74 32.88
N ASP A 57 40.29 -7.42 32.98
CA ASP A 57 40.09 -6.63 34.20
C ASP A 57 38.68 -6.83 34.80
N GLU A 58 38.57 -7.17 36.08
CA GLU A 58 37.28 -7.53 36.72
C GLU A 58 36.27 -6.37 36.75
N ASP A 59 36.76 -5.14 36.68
CA ASP A 59 36.00 -3.90 36.78
C ASP A 59 35.68 -3.25 35.42
N PHE A 60 36.23 -3.75 34.30
CA PHE A 60 35.79 -3.37 32.94
C PHE A 60 34.24 -3.32 32.83
N LEU A 61 33.70 -2.40 32.04
CA LEU A 61 32.26 -2.14 31.97
C LEU A 61 31.74 -2.04 30.54
N TYR A 62 32.44 -1.33 29.66
CA TYR A 62 32.05 -1.19 28.26
C TYR A 62 33.21 -0.78 27.37
N VAL A 63 33.08 -1.04 26.06
CA VAL A 63 33.95 -0.47 25.04
C VAL A 63 33.29 0.77 24.47
N ARG A 64 34.07 1.83 24.23
CA ARG A 64 33.61 3.06 23.58
C ARG A 64 34.42 3.35 22.33
N ALA A 65 33.73 3.58 21.21
CA ALA A 65 34.29 4.16 20.02
C ALA A 65 34.08 5.68 20.02
N VAL A 66 35.11 6.43 19.63
CA VAL A 66 35.04 7.88 19.39
C VAL A 66 35.62 8.15 18.01
N TYR A 67 34.87 8.87 17.17
CA TYR A 67 35.26 9.13 15.79
C TYR A 67 34.64 10.44 15.27
N ARG A 68 35.20 10.95 14.18
CA ARG A 68 34.70 12.15 13.50
C ARG A 68 34.07 11.75 12.16
N ILE A 69 32.90 12.31 11.86
CA ILE A 69 32.20 12.11 10.58
C ILE A 69 32.42 13.30 9.63
N ASP A 70 31.92 13.20 8.41
CA ASP A 70 32.23 14.12 7.29
C ASP A 70 31.89 15.58 7.56
N ASN A 71 30.80 15.84 8.30
CA ASN A 71 30.39 17.18 8.68
C ASN A 71 31.21 17.76 9.87
N GLY A 72 32.20 17.02 10.37
CA GLY A 72 33.06 17.41 11.48
C GLY A 72 32.53 17.07 12.87
N MET A 73 31.31 16.55 13.00
CA MET A 73 30.77 16.10 14.28
C MET A 73 31.59 14.95 14.85
N ILE A 74 31.78 14.98 16.18
CA ILE A 74 32.39 13.90 16.93
C ILE A 74 31.28 13.03 17.49
N ILE A 75 31.30 11.74 17.17
CA ILE A 75 30.33 10.75 17.63
C ILE A 75 31.00 9.80 18.61
N SER A 76 30.26 9.43 19.65
CA SER A 76 30.61 8.31 20.52
C SER A 76 29.56 7.21 20.47
N LYS A 77 30.03 5.96 20.44
CA LYS A 77 29.20 4.75 20.49
C LYS A 77 29.78 3.81 21.54
N SER A 78 28.92 3.13 22.27
CA SER A 78 29.35 2.21 23.33
C SER A 78 28.75 0.83 23.14
N SER A 79 29.50 -0.19 23.55
CA SER A 79 29.07 -1.58 23.60
C SER A 79 29.34 -2.16 24.98
N SER A 80 28.34 -2.81 25.57
CA SER A 80 28.44 -3.31 26.95
C SER A 80 29.51 -4.40 27.08
N ARG A 81 29.96 -4.66 28.31
CA ARG A 81 30.91 -5.75 28.62
C ARG A 81 30.50 -7.14 28.14
N PHE A 82 29.21 -7.38 27.93
CA PHE A 82 28.72 -8.68 27.46
C PHE A 82 28.84 -8.86 25.94
N SER A 83 29.13 -7.78 25.22
CA SER A 83 29.27 -7.79 23.76
C SER A 83 30.74 -7.74 23.34
N ARG A 84 31.06 -8.49 22.28
CA ARG A 84 32.37 -8.48 21.62
C ARG A 84 32.35 -7.67 20.33
N THR A 85 31.25 -6.97 20.07
CA THR A 85 31.04 -6.20 18.85
C THR A 85 30.57 -4.80 19.16
N LEU A 86 30.96 -3.82 18.35
CA LEU A 86 30.51 -2.43 18.45
C LEU A 86 30.24 -1.88 17.06
N THR A 87 29.02 -1.41 16.82
CA THR A 87 28.64 -0.77 15.55
C THR A 87 28.90 0.73 15.59
N VAL A 88 29.58 1.22 14.56
CA VAL A 88 29.77 2.65 14.29
C VAL A 88 28.98 3.02 13.04
N GLU A 89 28.41 4.22 13.04
CA GLU A 89 27.48 4.71 12.01
C GLU A 89 27.63 6.23 11.83
N GLY A 90 27.21 6.73 10.67
CA GLY A 90 27.21 8.16 10.34
C GLY A 90 28.33 8.62 9.41
N PHE A 91 29.07 7.70 8.78
CA PHE A 91 30.01 8.04 7.71
C PHE A 91 29.27 8.23 6.38
N GLY A 92 29.65 9.24 5.60
CA GLY A 92 28.99 9.60 4.35
C GLY A 92 29.64 8.97 3.13
N GLU A 93 30.97 8.92 3.12
CA GLU A 93 31.79 8.56 1.97
C GLU A 93 32.49 7.22 2.16
N ALA A 94 32.78 6.53 1.05
CA ALA A 94 33.61 5.34 1.06
C ALA A 94 35.11 5.73 1.07
N LYS A 95 35.58 6.29 2.19
CA LYS A 95 36.99 6.69 2.41
C LYS A 95 37.52 6.19 3.75
N GLU A 96 38.81 6.41 4.00
CA GLU A 96 39.43 6.05 5.27
C GLU A 96 39.01 7.01 6.39
N TYR A 97 38.56 6.46 7.52
CA TYR A 97 38.29 7.18 8.77
C TYR A 97 39.10 6.59 9.90
N GLU A 98 39.47 7.43 10.86
CA GLU A 98 40.13 7.02 12.09
C GLU A 98 39.12 6.92 13.23
N VAL A 99 39.10 5.77 13.91
CA VAL A 99 38.26 5.51 15.08
C VAL A 99 39.15 5.15 16.26
N ALA A 100 38.94 5.82 17.39
CA ALA A 100 39.58 5.47 18.65
C ALA A 100 38.67 4.55 19.47
N LEU A 101 39.16 3.36 19.81
CA LEU A 101 38.50 2.43 20.72
C LEU A 101 39.13 2.50 22.11
N TYR A 102 38.27 2.59 23.13
CA TYR A 102 38.63 2.64 24.54
C TYR A 102 37.92 1.51 25.29
N ALA A 103 38.61 0.84 26.21
CA ALA A 103 37.96 0.10 27.27
C ALA A 103 37.67 1.06 28.44
N VAL A 104 36.49 0.95 29.05
CA VAL A 104 36.07 1.79 30.18
C VAL A 104 35.61 0.89 31.32
N ASP A 105 36.04 1.20 32.54
CA ASP A 105 35.67 0.46 33.76
C ASP A 105 34.47 1.07 34.51
N LYS A 106 34.13 0.49 35.66
CA LYS A 106 33.04 0.94 36.54
C LYS A 106 33.29 2.29 37.22
N ASN A 107 34.54 2.76 37.23
CA ASN A 107 34.98 4.00 37.88
C ASN A 107 35.19 5.14 36.87
N ASP A 108 34.82 4.94 35.60
CA ASP A 108 35.02 5.84 34.45
C ASP A 108 36.49 6.04 34.03
N ASN A 109 37.41 5.16 34.44
CA ASN A 109 38.77 5.19 33.87
C ASN A 109 38.77 4.57 32.48
N MET A 110 39.58 5.15 31.60
CA MET A 110 39.66 4.78 30.18
C MET A 110 41.05 4.25 29.88
N SER A 111 41.13 3.14 29.13
CA SER A 111 42.39 2.66 28.58
C SER A 111 43.04 3.72 27.67
N GLU A 112 44.31 3.52 27.34
CA GLU A 112 44.89 4.17 26.16
C GLU A 112 44.06 3.82 24.89
N PRO A 113 43.93 4.74 23.92
CA PRO A 113 43.15 4.50 22.72
C PRO A 113 43.85 3.50 21.79
N VAL A 114 43.07 2.60 21.22
CA VAL A 114 43.49 1.84 20.04
C VAL A 114 42.90 2.51 18.81
N TRP A 115 43.77 3.15 18.01
CA TRP A 115 43.39 3.80 16.77
C TRP A 115 43.29 2.76 15.65
N VAL A 116 42.12 2.71 14.99
CA VAL A 116 41.87 1.83 13.86
C VAL A 116 41.41 2.64 12.66
N LYS A 117 42.05 2.37 11.52
CA LYS A 117 41.64 2.91 10.22
C LYS A 117 40.60 1.99 9.60
N ILE A 118 39.46 2.55 9.24
CA ILE A 118 38.35 1.80 8.63
C ILE A 118 37.94 2.45 7.32
N THR A 119 37.32 1.65 6.44
CA THR A 119 36.70 2.14 5.20
C THR A 119 35.27 1.60 5.14
N PRO A 120 34.26 2.38 5.55
CA PRO A 120 32.86 1.98 5.44
C PRO A 120 32.42 2.02 3.97
N MET A 121 31.23 1.46 3.71
CA MET A 121 30.56 1.71 2.43
C MET A 121 29.94 3.12 2.46
N GLN A 122 29.64 3.68 1.29
CA GLN A 122 28.96 4.97 1.18
C GLN A 122 27.62 4.96 1.96
N ALA A 123 27.13 6.11 2.43
CA ALA A 123 25.88 6.16 3.20
C ALA A 123 24.69 5.53 2.45
N SER A 124 23.71 5.00 3.20
CA SER A 124 22.55 4.31 2.62
C SER A 124 21.65 5.22 1.76
N VAL A 125 21.72 6.54 1.94
CA VAL A 125 20.97 7.52 1.10
C VAL A 125 21.26 7.38 -0.39
N PHE A 126 22.48 6.98 -0.78
CA PHE A 126 22.88 6.85 -2.18
C PHE A 126 22.26 5.64 -2.90
N PRO A 127 22.37 4.40 -2.41
CA PRO A 127 21.67 3.27 -3.02
C PRO A 127 20.14 3.40 -2.93
N ILE A 128 19.59 3.95 -1.83
CA ILE A 128 18.15 4.20 -1.70
C ILE A 128 17.67 5.19 -2.77
N SER A 129 18.40 6.29 -2.99
CA SER A 129 18.05 7.26 -4.05
C SER A 129 18.03 6.62 -5.45
N LYS A 130 18.92 5.66 -5.70
CA LYS A 130 18.97 4.92 -6.98
C LYS A 130 17.85 3.90 -7.15
N SER A 131 17.25 3.39 -6.08
CA SER A 131 16.14 2.44 -6.15
C SER A 131 14.78 3.12 -6.37
N ILE A 132 14.67 4.42 -6.14
CA ILE A 132 13.41 5.15 -6.32
C ILE A 132 12.90 5.00 -7.77
N ASN A 133 11.66 4.58 -7.91
CA ASN A 133 10.91 4.54 -9.17
C ASN A 133 9.60 5.32 -8.99
N ILE A 134 9.24 6.14 -9.99
CA ILE A 134 8.00 6.93 -9.95
C ILE A 134 7.13 6.60 -11.16
N SER A 135 5.87 6.25 -10.91
CA SER A 135 4.88 5.95 -11.94
C SER A 135 3.57 6.73 -11.72
N ALA A 136 2.80 6.92 -12.78
CA ALA A 136 1.53 7.66 -12.73
C ALA A 136 0.34 6.74 -12.43
N GLY A 137 -0.53 7.18 -11.52
CA GLY A 137 -1.83 6.59 -11.24
C GLY A 137 -2.95 7.63 -11.42
N PHE A 138 -4.18 7.24 -11.07
CA PHE A 138 -5.34 8.13 -11.16
C PHE A 138 -5.27 9.26 -10.13
N GLY A 139 -4.98 10.49 -10.59
CA GLY A 139 -4.81 11.66 -9.73
C GLY A 139 -3.63 11.58 -8.75
N VAL A 140 -2.72 10.62 -8.93
CA VAL A 140 -1.59 10.36 -8.02
C VAL A 140 -0.31 10.00 -8.78
N PHE A 141 0.83 10.12 -8.10
CA PHE A 141 2.05 9.38 -8.45
C PHE A 141 2.34 8.31 -7.40
N TYR A 142 2.81 7.15 -7.84
CA TYR A 142 3.42 6.14 -6.97
C TYR A 142 4.91 6.35 -6.92
N LEU A 143 5.46 6.38 -5.72
CA LEU A 143 6.89 6.32 -5.48
C LEU A 143 7.20 4.98 -4.82
N GLU A 144 7.88 4.10 -5.55
CA GLU A 144 8.39 2.83 -5.04
C GLU A 144 9.86 3.00 -4.66
N VAL A 145 10.25 2.49 -3.50
CA VAL A 145 11.62 2.62 -3.01
C VAL A 145 12.06 1.36 -2.27
N GLU A 146 13.30 0.94 -2.53
CA GLU A 146 13.95 -0.14 -1.77
C GLU A 146 14.91 0.47 -0.74
N ASN A 147 14.73 0.07 0.53
CA ASN A 147 15.56 0.43 1.66
C ASN A 147 15.87 -0.82 2.50
N PRO A 148 16.59 -1.82 1.95
CA PRO A 148 16.84 -3.10 2.63
C PRO A 148 17.56 -2.93 3.98
N TYR A 149 18.24 -1.81 4.18
CA TYR A 149 18.96 -1.44 5.40
C TYR A 149 18.06 -0.95 6.53
N ARG A 150 16.76 -0.69 6.27
CA ARG A 150 15.81 -0.10 7.23
C ARG A 150 16.33 1.21 7.83
N SER A 151 17.15 1.94 7.07
CA SER A 151 17.64 3.26 7.48
C SER A 151 16.45 4.20 7.57
N ILE A 152 16.38 5.00 8.64
CA ILE A 152 15.34 6.03 8.75
C ILE A 152 15.79 7.20 7.87
N VAL A 153 15.10 7.40 6.74
CA VAL A 153 15.42 8.45 5.76
C VAL A 153 14.18 9.20 5.34
N ASP A 154 14.36 10.46 4.97
CA ASP A 154 13.35 11.29 4.32
C ASP A 154 13.60 11.34 2.81
N ILE A 155 12.55 11.20 2.03
CA ILE A 155 12.55 11.35 0.58
C ILE A 155 11.88 12.68 0.28
N ALA A 156 12.65 13.66 -0.19
CA ALA A 156 12.09 14.89 -0.72
C ALA A 156 11.78 14.69 -2.20
N VAL A 157 10.54 14.99 -2.59
CA VAL A 157 10.05 14.91 -3.96
C VAL A 157 9.66 16.32 -4.40
N ASP A 158 10.40 16.87 -5.37
CA ASP A 158 10.07 18.15 -5.98
C ASP A 158 9.22 17.90 -7.24
N LEU A 159 8.04 18.50 -7.24
CA LEU A 159 7.07 18.45 -8.33
C LEU A 159 7.02 19.82 -8.99
N GLN A 160 7.59 19.93 -10.19
CA GLN A 160 7.60 21.18 -10.96
C GLN A 160 6.56 21.14 -12.08
N THR A 161 5.59 22.05 -12.06
CA THR A 161 4.57 22.22 -13.10
C THR A 161 5.13 22.96 -14.32
N GLU A 162 4.42 22.90 -15.45
CA GLU A 162 4.84 23.55 -16.71
C GLU A 162 5.03 25.07 -16.60
N ASP A 163 4.23 25.73 -15.76
CA ASP A 163 4.33 27.18 -15.47
C ASP A 163 5.50 27.52 -14.53
N GLY A 164 6.28 26.52 -14.11
CA GLY A 164 7.49 26.67 -13.30
C GLY A 164 7.26 26.67 -11.79
N ARG A 165 6.03 26.53 -11.29
CA ARG A 165 5.78 26.37 -9.84
C ARG A 165 6.38 25.05 -9.37
N VAL A 166 6.99 25.06 -8.18
CA VAL A 166 7.59 23.89 -7.55
C VAL A 166 6.93 23.64 -6.22
N ALA A 167 6.46 22.41 -6.01
CA ALA A 167 5.99 21.94 -4.71
C ALA A 167 6.88 20.79 -4.24
N THR A 168 7.53 20.95 -3.09
CA THR A 168 8.29 19.88 -2.44
C THR A 168 7.38 19.13 -1.46
N ARG A 169 7.46 17.80 -1.49
CA ARG A 169 6.83 16.90 -0.52
C ARG A 169 7.91 16.06 0.16
N TYR A 170 7.73 15.77 1.44
CA TYR A 170 8.66 14.95 2.21
C TYR A 170 7.95 13.71 2.71
N PHE A 171 8.59 12.56 2.57
CA PHE A 171 8.08 11.29 3.04
C PHE A 171 9.17 10.53 3.81
N THR A 172 8.87 10.09 5.03
CA THR A 172 9.82 9.33 5.85
C THR A 172 9.59 7.84 5.65
N THR A 173 10.65 7.08 5.43
CA THR A 173 10.58 5.61 5.39
C THR A 173 11.70 4.96 6.21
N SER A 174 11.38 3.80 6.79
CA SER A 174 12.33 2.87 7.42
C SER A 174 12.00 1.41 7.11
N THR A 175 11.10 1.19 6.15
CA THR A 175 10.69 -0.15 5.72
C THR A 175 11.67 -0.68 4.67
N PRO A 176 11.86 -2.01 4.56
CA PRO A 176 12.72 -2.61 3.53
C PRO A 176 12.34 -2.26 2.09
N MET A 177 11.04 -2.08 1.86
CA MET A 177 10.44 -1.71 0.60
C MET A 177 9.19 -0.92 0.93
N ASP A 178 8.98 0.20 0.24
CA ASP A 178 7.88 1.11 0.47
C ASP A 178 7.25 1.54 -0.85
N ARG A 179 5.95 1.78 -0.82
CA ARG A 179 5.20 2.36 -1.93
C ARG A 179 4.37 3.52 -1.39
N ILE A 180 4.71 4.71 -1.86
CA ILE A 180 4.23 5.98 -1.33
C ILE A 180 3.35 6.65 -2.36
N LEU A 181 2.16 7.08 -1.94
CA LEU A 181 1.20 7.75 -2.80
C LEU A 181 1.32 9.26 -2.66
N ILE A 182 1.70 9.91 -3.76
CA ILE A 182 1.74 11.36 -3.87
C ILE A 182 0.38 11.81 -4.41
N ARG A 183 -0.45 12.35 -3.51
CA ARG A 183 -1.84 12.75 -3.78
C ARG A 183 -2.00 14.26 -3.99
N ASP A 184 -3.25 14.68 -4.19
CA ASP A 184 -3.66 16.08 -4.37
C ASP A 184 -2.98 16.75 -5.56
N LEU A 185 -2.86 16.00 -6.65
CA LEU A 185 -2.24 16.45 -7.89
C LEU A 185 -3.32 16.81 -8.92
N GLU A 186 -3.08 17.91 -9.62
CA GLU A 186 -3.80 18.20 -10.86
C GLU A 186 -3.33 17.22 -11.95
N THR A 187 -4.17 16.94 -12.95
CA THR A 187 -3.81 15.99 -14.02
C THR A 187 -3.04 16.69 -15.15
N ILE A 188 -1.96 17.37 -14.78
CA ILE A 188 -1.04 18.10 -15.66
C ILE A 188 0.36 17.46 -15.64
N ARG A 189 1.26 17.90 -16.53
CA ARG A 189 2.64 17.41 -16.56
C ARG A 189 3.47 18.01 -15.43
N TYR A 190 4.20 17.14 -14.73
CA TYR A 190 5.18 17.48 -13.72
C TYR A 190 6.56 16.98 -14.13
N LYS A 191 7.55 17.86 -14.05
CA LYS A 191 8.96 17.43 -13.99
C LYS A 191 9.25 17.04 -12.54
N ILE A 192 9.68 15.79 -12.33
CA ILE A 192 9.85 15.24 -10.98
C ILE A 192 11.33 15.01 -10.69
N THR A 193 11.77 15.48 -9.52
CA THR A 193 13.09 15.16 -8.98
C THR A 193 12.98 14.69 -7.53
N THR A 194 13.91 13.82 -7.11
CA THR A 194 13.98 13.34 -5.72
C THR A 194 15.36 13.50 -5.13
N ARG A 195 15.41 13.61 -3.80
CA ARG A 195 16.63 13.46 -3.00
C ARG A 195 16.30 12.72 -1.71
N VAL A 196 17.25 11.92 -1.23
CA VAL A 196 17.12 11.14 0.00
C VAL A 196 18.01 11.77 1.06
N ILE A 197 17.45 12.00 2.24
CA ILE A 197 18.07 12.74 3.34
C ILE A 197 18.07 11.87 4.58
N ASP A 198 19.24 11.68 5.18
CA ASP A 198 19.40 11.16 6.53
C ASP A 198 19.61 12.35 7.48
N ASN A 199 18.54 12.76 8.16
CA ASN A 199 18.59 13.87 9.11
C ASN A 199 19.43 13.58 10.36
N ARG A 200 19.74 12.31 10.65
CA ARG A 200 20.49 11.94 11.86
C ARG A 200 21.97 12.31 11.73
N TYR A 201 22.52 12.14 10.54
CA TYR A 201 23.93 12.38 10.24
C TYR A 201 24.15 13.51 9.24
N GLY A 202 23.08 14.01 8.62
CA GLY A 202 23.12 15.10 7.64
C GLY A 202 23.62 14.65 6.27
N HIS A 203 23.49 13.36 5.94
CA HIS A 203 23.84 12.84 4.62
C HIS A 203 22.68 13.04 3.66
N GLU A 204 22.97 13.52 2.46
CA GLU A 204 21.97 13.75 1.43
C GLU A 204 22.47 13.17 0.10
N SER A 205 21.59 12.52 -0.65
CA SER A 205 21.89 12.06 -1.99
C SER A 205 21.94 13.22 -2.98
N GLU A 206 22.58 13.02 -4.12
CA GLU A 206 22.39 13.92 -5.26
C GLU A 206 20.90 13.98 -5.68
N VAL A 207 20.51 15.09 -6.31
CA VAL A 207 19.17 15.25 -6.89
C VAL A 207 19.05 14.35 -8.12
N ARG A 208 18.07 13.46 -8.12
CA ARG A 208 17.79 12.53 -9.21
C ARG A 208 16.53 12.95 -9.96
N ALA A 209 16.61 13.03 -11.28
CA ALA A 209 15.45 13.32 -12.13
C ALA A 209 14.74 12.02 -12.55
N HIS A 210 13.40 12.08 -12.57
CA HIS A 210 12.52 10.97 -13.00
C HIS A 210 11.76 11.29 -14.30
N GLY A 211 12.17 12.33 -15.02
CA GLY A 211 11.54 12.77 -16.26
C GLY A 211 10.32 13.66 -16.04
N ILE A 212 9.46 13.71 -17.06
CA ILE A 212 8.19 14.44 -17.05
C ILE A 212 7.07 13.41 -17.05
N LEU A 213 6.25 13.41 -16.00
CA LEU A 213 5.13 12.49 -15.83
C LEU A 213 3.84 13.29 -15.62
N GLN A 214 2.70 12.70 -15.95
CA GLN A 214 1.38 13.30 -15.75
C GLN A 214 0.48 12.28 -15.04
N PRO A 215 -0.16 12.65 -13.92
CA PRO A 215 -1.15 11.79 -13.28
C PRO A 215 -2.28 11.52 -14.26
N VAL A 216 -2.81 10.31 -14.21
CA VAL A 216 -3.90 9.91 -15.08
C VAL A 216 -5.18 10.60 -14.63
N THR A 217 -5.89 11.22 -15.58
CA THR A 217 -7.21 11.78 -15.31
C THR A 217 -8.21 10.66 -15.08
N ASP A 218 -8.90 10.72 -13.94
CA ASP A 218 -10.03 9.86 -13.62
C ASP A 218 -11.32 10.57 -14.02
N TYR A 219 -12.07 10.01 -14.95
CA TYR A 219 -13.38 10.55 -15.34
C TYR A 219 -14.43 9.46 -15.45
N ARG A 220 -15.69 9.84 -15.22
CA ARG A 220 -16.85 8.98 -15.46
C ARG A 220 -16.89 8.65 -16.95
N LEU A 221 -16.75 7.38 -17.30
CA LEU A 221 -16.78 6.93 -18.69
C LEU A 221 -18.21 7.02 -19.23
N SER A 222 -18.35 7.42 -20.50
CA SER A 222 -19.66 7.40 -21.14
C SER A 222 -20.12 5.96 -21.37
N LYS A 223 -21.35 5.65 -20.93
CA LYS A 223 -21.98 4.33 -21.05
C LYS A 223 -22.70 4.10 -22.38
N LYS A 224 -22.63 5.06 -23.32
CA LYS A 224 -23.34 5.03 -24.62
C LYS A 224 -22.96 3.87 -25.53
N GLU A 225 -21.74 3.36 -25.38
CA GLU A 225 -21.21 2.24 -26.16
C GLU A 225 -21.33 0.91 -25.40
N PHE A 226 -21.87 0.93 -24.17
CA PHE A 226 -22.03 -0.29 -23.40
C PHE A 226 -23.14 -1.12 -24.02
N ASP A 227 -22.83 -2.39 -24.24
CA ASP A 227 -23.79 -3.35 -24.72
C ASP A 227 -23.63 -4.66 -23.95
N PHE A 228 -24.65 -5.49 -24.07
CA PHE A 228 -24.63 -6.84 -23.57
C PHE A 228 -23.70 -7.71 -24.42
N LEU A 229 -22.81 -8.46 -23.77
CA LEU A 229 -22.09 -9.52 -24.46
C LEU A 229 -23.05 -10.70 -24.63
N ASP A 230 -23.51 -10.89 -25.87
CA ASP A 230 -24.49 -11.91 -26.25
C ASP A 230 -24.08 -13.31 -25.79
N ASP A 231 -24.99 -14.05 -25.17
CA ASP A 231 -24.76 -15.44 -24.71
C ASP A 231 -24.21 -16.33 -25.84
N ARG A 232 -24.56 -16.10 -27.12
CA ARG A 232 -24.02 -16.85 -28.28
C ARG A 232 -22.52 -16.69 -28.46
N SER A 233 -21.98 -15.59 -27.95
CA SER A 233 -20.54 -15.29 -27.92
C SER A 233 -19.91 -15.74 -26.60
N LEU A 234 -20.62 -16.52 -25.76
CA LEU A 234 -20.08 -17.13 -24.54
C LEU A 234 -20.08 -18.66 -24.67
N TYR A 235 -19.02 -19.28 -24.13
CA TYR A 235 -18.83 -20.73 -24.15
C TYR A 235 -20.03 -21.51 -23.57
N GLY A 236 -20.46 -22.56 -24.29
CA GLY A 236 -21.45 -23.55 -23.84
C GLY A 236 -22.89 -23.35 -24.33
N THR A 237 -23.12 -22.38 -25.23
CA THR A 237 -24.42 -22.25 -25.92
C THR A 237 -24.59 -23.27 -27.06
N GLU A 238 -25.85 -23.64 -27.36
CA GLU A 238 -26.18 -24.62 -28.41
C GLU A 238 -25.69 -24.21 -29.81
N ASN A 239 -25.57 -22.91 -30.08
CA ASN A 239 -25.00 -22.40 -31.33
C ASN A 239 -23.47 -22.51 -31.33
N TRP A 240 -22.80 -22.15 -30.23
CA TRP A 240 -21.35 -22.24 -30.10
C TRP A 240 -20.86 -23.69 -30.17
N ASP A 241 -21.51 -24.60 -29.45
CA ASP A 241 -21.20 -26.03 -29.41
C ASP A 241 -21.31 -26.67 -30.80
N ARG A 242 -22.30 -26.23 -31.59
CA ARG A 242 -22.54 -26.70 -32.96
C ARG A 242 -21.49 -26.16 -33.93
N GLU A 243 -21.05 -24.92 -33.75
CA GLU A 243 -20.10 -24.25 -34.65
C GLU A 243 -18.65 -24.68 -34.39
N HIS A 244 -18.30 -25.09 -33.18
CA HIS A 244 -16.92 -25.42 -32.79
C HIS A 244 -16.63 -26.91 -32.62
N ASN A 245 -17.64 -27.79 -32.78
CA ASN A 245 -17.50 -29.26 -32.77
C ASN A 245 -16.75 -29.81 -31.53
N GLN A 246 -16.90 -29.15 -30.39
CA GLN A 246 -16.27 -29.49 -29.11
C GLN A 246 -17.15 -30.50 -28.36
N PRO A 247 -16.66 -31.71 -28.01
CA PRO A 247 -17.42 -32.64 -27.17
C PRO A 247 -17.56 -32.06 -25.76
N LYS A 248 -18.81 -31.93 -25.28
CA LYS A 248 -19.21 -31.39 -23.96
C LYS A 248 -18.70 -32.17 -22.74
N GLU A 249 -17.56 -32.86 -22.81
CA GLU A 249 -17.20 -33.83 -21.79
C GLU A 249 -16.34 -33.22 -20.69
N ASN A 250 -15.22 -32.54 -21.01
CA ASN A 250 -14.34 -31.97 -20.00
C ASN A 250 -13.64 -30.69 -20.50
N ILE A 251 -13.52 -29.69 -19.63
CA ILE A 251 -12.77 -28.45 -19.86
C ILE A 251 -11.73 -28.22 -18.78
N THR A 252 -10.65 -27.53 -19.12
CA THR A 252 -9.71 -27.01 -18.12
C THR A 252 -10.23 -25.68 -17.60
N TYR A 253 -10.62 -25.64 -16.32
CA TYR A 253 -11.06 -24.44 -15.62
C TYR A 253 -10.18 -24.25 -14.38
N ARG A 254 -9.53 -23.08 -14.26
CA ARG A 254 -8.59 -22.77 -13.15
C ARG A 254 -7.52 -23.86 -12.94
N GLY A 255 -6.99 -24.41 -14.04
CA GLY A 255 -5.97 -25.47 -14.02
C GLY A 255 -6.48 -26.88 -13.68
N GLN A 256 -7.80 -27.06 -13.49
CA GLN A 256 -8.42 -28.36 -13.23
C GLN A 256 -9.27 -28.81 -14.40
N VAL A 257 -9.24 -30.11 -14.72
CA VAL A 257 -10.14 -30.70 -15.72
C VAL A 257 -11.47 -31.04 -15.05
N VAL A 258 -12.55 -30.39 -15.50
CA VAL A 258 -13.91 -30.56 -14.94
C VAL A 258 -14.93 -30.77 -16.05
N PRO A 259 -16.06 -31.46 -15.79
CA PRO A 259 -17.10 -31.59 -16.81
C PRO A 259 -17.66 -30.24 -17.24
N SER A 260 -17.87 -30.02 -18.54
CA SER A 260 -18.35 -28.73 -19.08
C SER A 260 -19.63 -28.21 -18.40
N ALA A 261 -20.59 -29.12 -18.14
CA ALA A 261 -21.84 -28.84 -17.42
C ALA A 261 -21.65 -28.34 -15.97
N THR A 262 -20.47 -28.55 -15.39
CA THR A 262 -20.11 -28.04 -14.06
C THR A 262 -19.89 -26.53 -14.08
N VAL A 263 -19.42 -26.02 -15.22
CA VAL A 263 -19.04 -24.61 -15.43
C VAL A 263 -20.07 -23.86 -16.27
N TYR A 264 -20.91 -24.56 -17.04
CA TYR A 264 -22.02 -23.92 -17.77
C TYR A 264 -23.24 -23.64 -16.85
N LYS A 265 -23.10 -22.63 -16.00
CA LYS A 265 -24.12 -22.16 -15.03
C LYS A 265 -24.25 -20.64 -15.09
N TRP A 266 -25.35 -20.13 -14.54
CA TRP A 266 -25.67 -18.69 -14.44
C TRP A 266 -24.65 -17.86 -13.65
N ASP A 267 -23.79 -18.52 -12.87
CA ASP A 267 -22.73 -17.90 -12.07
C ASP A 267 -21.34 -18.05 -12.69
N SER A 268 -21.28 -18.49 -13.96
CA SER A 268 -20.04 -18.96 -14.58
C SER A 268 -19.92 -18.58 -16.06
N MET A 269 -20.91 -18.90 -16.90
CA MET A 269 -20.80 -18.83 -18.38
C MET A 269 -22.06 -18.32 -19.10
N ARG A 270 -22.98 -17.70 -18.35
CA ARG A 270 -24.24 -17.23 -18.92
C ARG A 270 -24.70 -15.97 -18.21
N ASN A 271 -25.23 -15.03 -18.96
CA ASN A 271 -25.91 -13.89 -18.38
C ASN A 271 -27.16 -14.33 -17.63
N ALA A 272 -27.45 -13.72 -16.48
CA ALA A 272 -28.68 -13.99 -15.76
C ALA A 272 -29.93 -13.65 -16.61
N LEU A 273 -31.04 -14.35 -16.34
CA LEU A 273 -32.28 -14.10 -17.09
C LEU A 273 -32.89 -12.76 -16.73
N GLU A 274 -33.19 -11.98 -17.76
CA GLU A 274 -34.06 -10.82 -17.68
C GLU A 274 -35.51 -11.29 -17.55
N LYS A 275 -36.18 -10.93 -16.45
CA LYS A 275 -37.59 -11.26 -16.20
C LYS A 275 -38.33 -9.98 -15.82
N PHE A 276 -39.46 -9.70 -16.50
CA PHE A 276 -40.33 -8.51 -16.37
C PHE A 276 -39.88 -7.28 -17.20
N ASN A 277 -40.83 -6.41 -17.60
CA ASN A 277 -40.58 -5.23 -18.46
C ASN A 277 -39.69 -4.16 -17.79
N GLU A 278 -39.59 -4.20 -16.46
CA GLU A 278 -38.82 -3.26 -15.63
C GLU A 278 -37.41 -3.78 -15.35
N CYS A 279 -36.94 -4.84 -16.02
CA CYS A 279 -35.81 -5.66 -15.58
C CYS A 279 -34.80 -6.06 -16.69
N ASP A 280 -34.66 -5.21 -17.72
CA ASP A 280 -33.61 -5.30 -18.74
C ASP A 280 -32.24 -4.93 -18.10
N ILE A 281 -31.17 -5.65 -18.45
CA ILE A 281 -29.83 -5.35 -17.92
C ILE A 281 -29.37 -3.93 -18.28
N LYS A 282 -29.90 -3.34 -19.35
CA LYS A 282 -29.60 -1.96 -19.76
C LYS A 282 -29.98 -0.94 -18.70
N PHE A 283 -30.95 -1.24 -17.85
CA PHE A 283 -31.28 -0.39 -16.71
C PHE A 283 -30.13 -0.30 -15.71
N PHE A 284 -29.20 -1.26 -15.72
CA PHE A 284 -28.01 -1.17 -14.89
C PHE A 284 -27.06 -0.04 -15.34
N TRP A 285 -27.21 0.50 -16.56
CA TRP A 285 -26.36 1.58 -17.06
C TRP A 285 -27.14 2.67 -17.82
N ASP A 286 -28.40 2.91 -17.47
CA ASP A 286 -29.30 3.82 -18.20
C ASP A 286 -29.29 5.28 -17.72
N ASP A 287 -28.45 5.61 -16.73
CA ASP A 287 -28.40 6.92 -16.07
C ASP A 287 -29.65 7.23 -15.21
N ASP A 288 -30.35 6.22 -14.69
CA ASP A 288 -31.48 6.32 -13.74
C ASP A 288 -31.13 5.75 -12.33
N PRO A 289 -30.26 6.44 -11.54
CA PRO A 289 -29.83 5.96 -10.23
C PRO A 289 -30.94 5.97 -9.17
N GLU A 290 -32.10 6.59 -9.45
CA GLU A 290 -33.24 6.64 -8.51
C GLU A 290 -33.93 5.27 -8.36
N GLY A 291 -33.63 4.32 -9.25
CA GLY A 291 -34.04 2.93 -9.14
C GLY A 291 -35.51 2.69 -9.47
N TYR A 292 -36.12 3.56 -10.27
CA TYR A 292 -37.43 3.32 -10.87
C TYR A 292 -37.35 2.30 -12.01
N SER A 293 -36.21 2.26 -12.70
CA SER A 293 -35.77 1.19 -13.60
C SER A 293 -34.58 0.46 -12.95
N TYR A 294 -34.59 -0.87 -12.92
CA TYR A 294 -33.52 -1.64 -12.26
C TYR A 294 -33.45 -3.06 -12.81
N PHE A 295 -32.27 -3.69 -12.86
CA PHE A 295 -32.24 -5.09 -13.30
C PHE A 295 -32.72 -6.03 -12.18
N HIS A 296 -33.35 -7.14 -12.58
CA HIS A 296 -33.84 -8.19 -11.67
C HIS A 296 -33.57 -9.58 -12.25
N THR A 297 -32.80 -10.43 -11.56
CA THR A 297 -32.39 -11.74 -12.11
C THR A 297 -33.50 -12.80 -12.15
N GLY A 298 -34.61 -12.55 -11.46
CA GLY A 298 -35.72 -13.49 -11.31
C GLY A 298 -35.49 -14.49 -10.17
N ASP A 299 -36.57 -14.94 -9.53
CA ASP A 299 -36.53 -15.96 -8.48
C ASP A 299 -36.31 -17.37 -9.08
N PRO A 300 -35.68 -18.32 -8.35
CA PRO A 300 -35.40 -19.66 -8.88
C PRO A 300 -36.64 -20.47 -9.26
N ASP A 301 -37.74 -20.31 -8.52
CA ASP A 301 -39.04 -20.93 -8.82
C ASP A 301 -39.70 -20.38 -10.09
N LYS A 302 -39.30 -19.17 -10.50
CA LYS A 302 -39.68 -18.54 -11.78
C LYS A 302 -38.60 -18.76 -12.86
N GLY A 303 -37.64 -19.64 -12.61
CA GLY A 303 -36.57 -20.00 -13.54
C GLY A 303 -35.34 -19.08 -13.50
N GLY A 304 -35.28 -18.13 -12.57
CA GLY A 304 -34.09 -17.30 -12.34
C GLY A 304 -32.90 -18.09 -11.78
N PRO A 305 -31.71 -17.48 -11.75
CA PRO A 305 -30.47 -18.18 -11.45
C PRO A 305 -30.26 -18.50 -9.98
N GLY A 306 -30.91 -17.77 -9.06
CA GLY A 306 -30.48 -17.71 -7.67
C GLY A 306 -29.15 -16.94 -7.53
N TRP A 307 -28.60 -16.95 -6.32
CA TRP A 307 -27.21 -16.56 -6.07
C TRP A 307 -26.26 -17.78 -6.23
N PRO A 308 -25.06 -17.61 -6.82
CA PRO A 308 -24.56 -16.41 -7.49
C PRO A 308 -25.12 -16.28 -8.91
N TRP A 309 -24.92 -15.10 -9.52
CA TRP A 309 -25.31 -14.84 -10.91
C TRP A 309 -24.29 -13.91 -11.59
N SER A 310 -24.33 -13.80 -12.91
CA SER A 310 -23.39 -12.96 -13.67
C SER A 310 -24.06 -12.21 -14.82
N TYR A 311 -23.51 -11.04 -15.14
CA TYR A 311 -23.74 -10.33 -16.39
C TYR A 311 -22.40 -9.96 -17.02
N PHE A 312 -22.36 -9.99 -18.35
CA PHE A 312 -21.20 -9.72 -19.19
C PHE A 312 -21.51 -8.50 -20.05
N ILE A 313 -20.67 -7.48 -19.89
CA ILE A 313 -20.85 -6.16 -20.46
C ILE A 313 -19.69 -5.94 -21.44
N ASP A 314 -20.02 -5.71 -22.70
CA ASP A 314 -19.09 -5.16 -23.67
C ASP A 314 -19.05 -3.64 -23.47
N MET A 315 -17.87 -3.11 -23.12
CA MET A 315 -17.68 -1.67 -22.91
C MET A 315 -17.67 -0.88 -24.24
N GLY A 316 -17.68 -1.59 -25.38
CA GLY A 316 -17.61 -1.06 -26.74
C GLY A 316 -16.20 -0.62 -27.17
N ARG A 317 -15.34 -0.36 -26.19
CA ARG A 317 -13.98 0.13 -26.35
C ARG A 317 -13.06 -0.36 -25.24
N GLU A 318 -11.76 -0.28 -25.47
CA GLU A 318 -10.75 -0.68 -24.51
C GLU A 318 -10.48 0.43 -23.49
N ILE A 319 -10.49 0.08 -22.20
CA ILE A 319 -10.41 1.03 -21.08
C ILE A 319 -9.46 0.51 -19.99
N GLN A 320 -9.08 1.39 -19.07
CA GLN A 320 -8.48 1.04 -17.77
C GLN A 320 -9.34 1.62 -16.65
N LEU A 321 -9.77 0.77 -15.72
CA LEU A 321 -10.70 1.10 -14.64
C LEU A 321 -9.93 1.61 -13.41
N SER A 322 -10.46 2.64 -12.76
CA SER A 322 -9.98 3.17 -11.47
C SER A 322 -10.86 2.71 -10.32
N ARG A 323 -12.16 2.92 -10.49
CA ARG A 323 -13.22 2.73 -9.51
C ARG A 323 -14.56 2.62 -10.22
N PHE A 324 -15.54 2.20 -9.46
CA PHE A 324 -16.93 2.16 -9.91
C PHE A 324 -17.83 2.64 -8.78
N ARG A 325 -19.03 3.07 -9.15
CA ARG A 325 -20.06 3.50 -8.23
C ARG A 325 -21.34 2.76 -8.56
N ILE A 326 -21.98 2.18 -7.54
CA ILE A 326 -23.13 1.32 -7.73
C ILE A 326 -24.27 1.79 -6.83
N TRP A 327 -25.47 1.87 -7.39
CA TRP A 327 -26.69 2.18 -6.65
C TRP A 327 -27.53 0.92 -6.44
N GLN A 328 -28.03 0.77 -5.21
CA GLN A 328 -29.01 -0.25 -4.87
C GLN A 328 -30.42 0.20 -5.26
N VAL A 329 -31.35 -0.76 -5.39
CA VAL A 329 -32.74 -0.45 -5.72
C VAL A 329 -33.49 0.09 -4.49
N GLY A 330 -34.18 1.21 -4.68
CA GLY A 330 -35.03 1.82 -3.65
C GLY A 330 -36.06 0.85 -3.05
N GLY A 331 -36.15 0.83 -1.73
CA GLY A 331 -37.01 -0.09 -0.98
C GLY A 331 -36.40 -1.48 -0.70
N SER A 332 -35.26 -1.82 -1.33
CA SER A 332 -34.54 -3.08 -1.11
C SER A 332 -33.06 -2.90 -0.75
N GLN A 333 -32.59 -1.67 -0.62
CA GLN A 333 -31.24 -1.37 -0.15
C GLN A 333 -31.01 -1.98 1.23
N TRP A 334 -29.84 -2.58 1.42
CA TRP A 334 -29.41 -3.19 2.70
C TRP A 334 -30.30 -4.34 3.21
N ARG A 335 -31.11 -4.95 2.32
CA ARG A 335 -32.09 -6.00 2.63
C ARG A 335 -32.03 -7.12 1.59
N VAL A 336 -32.80 -8.19 1.85
CA VAL A 336 -32.93 -9.35 0.95
C VAL A 336 -33.16 -8.93 -0.50
N ASN A 337 -32.58 -9.66 -1.44
CA ASN A 337 -32.51 -9.38 -2.89
C ASN A 337 -31.60 -8.23 -3.33
N GLY A 338 -31.24 -7.29 -2.43
CA GLY A 338 -30.19 -6.31 -2.71
C GLY A 338 -28.82 -6.99 -2.71
N VAL A 339 -27.96 -6.67 -3.68
CA VAL A 339 -26.58 -7.20 -3.71
C VAL A 339 -25.84 -6.76 -2.44
N LYS A 340 -25.26 -7.73 -1.72
CA LYS A 340 -24.37 -7.48 -0.58
C LYS A 340 -22.92 -7.67 -0.96
N THR A 341 -22.59 -8.78 -1.61
CA THR A 341 -21.23 -9.05 -2.08
C THR A 341 -21.23 -9.36 -3.57
N PHE A 342 -20.19 -8.93 -4.27
CA PHE A 342 -20.01 -9.16 -5.69
C PHE A 342 -18.53 -9.25 -6.05
N GLU A 343 -18.26 -9.79 -7.23
CA GLU A 343 -16.93 -9.89 -7.82
C GLU A 343 -16.95 -9.19 -9.18
N ILE A 344 -15.87 -8.49 -9.53
CA ILE A 344 -15.68 -7.91 -10.86
C ILE A 344 -14.57 -8.69 -11.56
N TYR A 345 -14.82 -9.07 -12.80
CA TYR A 345 -13.81 -9.65 -13.68
C TYR A 345 -13.67 -8.80 -14.94
N ILE A 346 -12.47 -8.76 -15.50
CA ILE A 346 -12.17 -8.04 -16.74
C ILE A 346 -11.53 -8.98 -17.76
N SER A 347 -11.72 -8.68 -19.04
CA SER A 347 -11.12 -9.41 -20.14
C SER A 347 -10.85 -8.48 -21.34
N ASN A 348 -9.77 -8.74 -22.06
CA ASN A 348 -9.47 -8.13 -23.36
C ASN A 348 -9.41 -9.20 -24.46
N ASP A 349 -10.16 -10.29 -24.25
CA ASP A 349 -10.22 -11.41 -25.15
C ASP A 349 -10.67 -10.99 -26.55
N ASN A 350 -9.82 -11.26 -27.54
CA ASN A 350 -10.09 -10.95 -28.95
C ASN A 350 -10.98 -12.01 -29.63
N THR A 351 -11.23 -13.12 -28.95
CA THR A 351 -12.08 -14.24 -29.37
C THR A 351 -13.09 -14.55 -28.27
N PRO A 352 -13.92 -13.57 -27.85
CA PRO A 352 -14.85 -13.74 -26.73
C PRO A 352 -15.74 -14.99 -26.89
N GLU A 353 -16.00 -15.40 -28.14
CA GLU A 353 -16.69 -16.62 -28.51
C GLU A 353 -16.11 -17.89 -27.88
N ASP A 354 -14.79 -18.05 -27.72
CA ASP A 354 -14.21 -19.25 -27.07
C ASP A 354 -14.56 -19.36 -25.57
N GLY A 355 -15.18 -18.29 -25.05
CA GLY A 355 -15.75 -18.06 -23.74
C GLY A 355 -14.72 -17.89 -22.64
N ILE A 356 -15.20 -17.93 -21.39
CA ILE A 356 -14.44 -17.51 -20.19
C ILE A 356 -13.28 -18.47 -19.85
N LEU A 357 -12.87 -19.34 -20.76
CA LEU A 357 -11.80 -20.31 -20.54
C LEU A 357 -10.40 -19.69 -20.70
N SER A 358 -10.29 -18.49 -21.28
CA SER A 358 -9.03 -17.76 -21.33
C SER A 358 -9.21 -16.25 -21.05
N ASP A 359 -8.14 -15.59 -20.60
CA ASP A 359 -8.00 -14.15 -20.27
C ASP A 359 -8.85 -13.52 -19.14
N TRP A 360 -9.98 -14.07 -18.70
CA TRP A 360 -10.76 -13.41 -17.63
C TRP A 360 -10.02 -13.34 -16.28
N GLU A 361 -9.82 -12.13 -15.78
CA GLU A 361 -9.11 -11.82 -14.54
C GLU A 361 -10.09 -11.29 -13.49
N CYS A 362 -10.09 -11.86 -12.29
CA CYS A 362 -10.84 -11.29 -11.16
C CYS A 362 -10.03 -10.12 -10.57
N ILE A 363 -10.55 -8.89 -10.66
CA ILE A 363 -9.86 -7.71 -10.11
C ILE A 363 -10.22 -7.44 -8.65
N GLY A 364 -11.26 -8.08 -8.13
CA GLY A 364 -11.61 -7.92 -6.73
C GLY A 364 -12.95 -8.54 -6.34
N ARG A 365 -13.10 -8.73 -5.03
CA ARG A 365 -14.36 -9.07 -4.37
C ARG A 365 -14.74 -7.93 -3.44
N PHE A 366 -15.93 -7.40 -3.63
CA PHE A 366 -16.40 -6.20 -2.98
C PHE A 366 -17.63 -6.49 -2.12
N ALA A 367 -17.84 -5.68 -1.10
CA ALA A 367 -18.97 -5.79 -0.20
C ALA A 367 -19.56 -4.42 0.09
N PHE A 368 -20.86 -4.30 -0.09
CA PHE A 368 -21.66 -3.22 0.45
C PHE A 368 -21.61 -3.30 1.98
N ILE A 369 -21.21 -2.19 2.63
CA ILE A 369 -21.22 -2.07 4.08
C ILE A 369 -22.40 -1.20 4.45
N ARG A 370 -23.32 -1.75 5.24
CA ARG A 370 -24.49 -0.98 5.68
C ARG A 370 -24.04 0.07 6.70
N PRO A 371 -24.40 1.37 6.51
CA PRO A 371 -24.15 2.39 7.52
C PRO A 371 -24.84 2.12 8.85
N ASN A 372 -24.41 2.84 9.90
CA ASN A 372 -24.90 2.59 11.26
C ASN A 372 -26.14 3.43 11.61
N THR A 373 -26.47 4.44 10.79
CA THR A 373 -27.60 5.35 11.04
C THR A 373 -28.48 5.49 9.80
N GLU A 374 -29.78 5.75 10.00
CA GLU A 374 -30.73 5.95 8.89
C GLU A 374 -30.36 7.14 7.99
N MET A 375 -29.73 8.18 8.57
CA MET A 375 -29.27 9.35 7.82
C MET A 375 -28.14 8.98 6.87
N GLU A 376 -27.10 8.29 7.37
CA GLU A 376 -25.99 7.81 6.54
C GLU A 376 -26.47 6.79 5.50
N GLU A 377 -27.41 5.90 5.85
CA GLU A 377 -28.01 4.95 4.91
C GLU A 377 -28.68 5.67 3.73
N GLN A 378 -29.41 6.76 4.01
CA GLN A 378 -30.09 7.55 2.98
C GLN A 378 -29.10 8.36 2.14
N GLU A 379 -28.08 8.95 2.76
CA GLU A 379 -27.03 9.69 2.08
C GLU A 379 -26.24 8.78 1.12
N GLU A 380 -25.82 7.60 1.58
CA GLU A 380 -25.10 6.63 0.74
C GLU A 380 -26.00 6.08 -0.38
N PHE A 381 -27.27 5.79 -0.08
CA PHE A 381 -28.23 5.35 -1.10
C PHE A 381 -28.38 6.37 -2.24
N LEU A 382 -28.56 7.66 -1.90
CA LEU A 382 -28.69 8.73 -2.90
C LEU A 382 -27.38 8.97 -3.66
N ALA A 383 -26.24 8.91 -2.97
CA ALA A 383 -24.93 9.18 -3.56
C ALA A 383 -24.39 8.02 -4.41
N GLY A 384 -24.84 6.79 -4.15
CA GLY A 384 -24.25 5.55 -4.66
C GLY A 384 -22.99 5.16 -3.88
N THR A 385 -22.77 3.86 -3.70
CA THR A 385 -21.57 3.36 -3.01
C THR A 385 -20.40 3.31 -3.99
N GLU A 386 -19.29 3.96 -3.64
CA GLU A 386 -18.06 3.98 -4.42
C GLU A 386 -17.12 2.85 -3.99
N PHE A 387 -16.50 2.19 -4.97
CA PHE A 387 -15.57 1.10 -4.77
C PHE A 387 -14.33 1.32 -5.64
N TRP A 388 -13.16 1.31 -5.01
CA TRP A 388 -11.88 1.39 -5.69
C TRP A 388 -11.42 -0.02 -6.05
N VAL A 389 -10.87 -0.20 -7.26
CA VAL A 389 -10.46 -1.54 -7.74
C VAL A 389 -9.44 -2.18 -6.80
N ASP A 390 -8.51 -1.37 -6.30
CA ASP A 390 -7.57 -1.78 -5.28
C ASP A 390 -7.79 -0.88 -4.05
N ASN A 391 -8.25 -1.54 -2.98
CA ASN A 391 -8.71 -0.93 -1.72
C ASN A 391 -7.57 -0.35 -0.88
N GLU A 392 -6.33 -0.39 -1.36
CA GLU A 392 -5.19 0.24 -0.67
C GLU A 392 -4.41 1.19 -1.59
N GLU A 393 -4.46 1.02 -2.92
CA GLU A 393 -3.76 1.88 -3.88
C GLU A 393 -4.48 1.97 -5.24
N PRO A 394 -4.68 3.15 -5.88
CA PRO A 394 -5.50 3.27 -7.11
C PRO A 394 -4.80 2.77 -8.40
N VAL A 395 -4.50 1.47 -8.48
CA VAL A 395 -3.78 0.89 -9.62
C VAL A 395 -4.69 0.85 -10.85
N LEU A 396 -4.15 1.24 -11.99
CA LEU A 396 -4.79 1.02 -13.29
C LEU A 396 -4.96 -0.48 -13.49
N THR A 397 -6.18 -0.96 -13.76
CA THR A 397 -6.32 -2.29 -14.34
C THR A 397 -5.48 -2.40 -15.60
N ARG A 398 -5.10 -3.61 -16.01
CA ARG A 398 -4.68 -3.81 -17.40
C ARG A 398 -5.79 -3.30 -18.35
N PRO A 399 -5.42 -2.89 -19.58
CA PRO A 399 -6.40 -2.63 -20.63
C PRO A 399 -7.39 -3.79 -20.79
N PHE A 400 -8.68 -3.46 -20.86
CA PHE A 400 -9.75 -4.44 -21.07
C PHE A 400 -10.94 -3.82 -21.80
N ARG A 401 -11.74 -4.66 -22.46
CA ARG A 401 -12.99 -4.28 -23.14
C ARG A 401 -14.22 -4.95 -22.53
N TYR A 402 -14.09 -6.13 -21.95
CA TYR A 402 -15.22 -6.88 -21.41
C TYR A 402 -15.18 -6.87 -19.90
N LEU A 403 -16.31 -6.55 -19.28
CA LEU A 403 -16.51 -6.57 -17.83
C LEU A 403 -17.54 -7.63 -17.47
N ARG A 404 -17.28 -8.37 -16.40
CA ARG A 404 -18.24 -9.30 -15.82
C ARG A 404 -18.56 -8.85 -14.41
N PHE A 405 -19.83 -8.54 -14.18
CA PHE A 405 -20.37 -8.31 -12.86
C PHE A 405 -20.93 -9.62 -12.30
N LYS A 406 -20.40 -10.10 -11.19
CA LYS A 406 -20.88 -11.32 -10.53
C LYS A 406 -21.45 -11.03 -9.16
N GLY A 407 -22.78 -10.99 -9.06
CA GLY A 407 -23.49 -10.94 -7.79
C GLY A 407 -23.28 -12.24 -7.00
N CYS A 408 -22.72 -12.14 -5.79
CA CYS A 408 -22.32 -13.30 -4.99
C CYS A 408 -23.34 -13.66 -3.92
N THR A 409 -23.78 -12.68 -3.12
CA THR A 409 -24.74 -12.89 -2.04
C THR A 409 -25.60 -11.64 -1.83
N ASP A 410 -26.74 -11.82 -1.18
CA ASP A 410 -27.59 -10.76 -0.64
C ASP A 410 -27.40 -10.56 0.87
N TRP A 411 -28.31 -9.78 1.46
CA TRP A 411 -28.41 -9.55 2.90
C TRP A 411 -29.26 -10.62 3.58
N PRO A 412 -28.99 -10.95 4.86
CA PRO A 412 -29.79 -11.93 5.61
C PRO A 412 -31.30 -11.63 5.55
N GLY A 413 -32.11 -12.62 5.19
CA GLY A 413 -33.55 -12.45 4.98
C GLY A 413 -34.31 -13.75 4.78
N THR A 414 -35.56 -13.66 4.34
CA THR A 414 -36.44 -14.82 4.11
C THR A 414 -35.99 -15.66 2.90
N PRO A 415 -35.85 -17.00 3.02
CA PRO A 415 -35.28 -17.86 1.97
C PRO A 415 -36.05 -17.93 0.64
N ASN A 416 -37.30 -17.46 0.61
CA ASN A 416 -38.20 -17.61 -0.53
C ASN A 416 -37.97 -16.59 -1.65
N TYR A 417 -37.10 -15.61 -1.43
CA TYR A 417 -36.71 -14.62 -2.45
C TYR A 417 -35.20 -14.73 -2.64
N ASN A 418 -34.80 -15.26 -3.79
CA ASN A 418 -33.41 -15.59 -4.10
C ASN A 418 -33.10 -15.01 -5.49
N CYS A 419 -33.23 -13.69 -5.60
CA CYS A 419 -32.95 -12.94 -6.83
C CYS A 419 -32.04 -11.75 -6.52
N GLY A 420 -31.27 -11.30 -7.51
CA GLY A 420 -30.46 -10.09 -7.40
C GLY A 420 -31.15 -8.88 -8.01
N ARG A 421 -31.00 -7.73 -7.34
CA ARG A 421 -31.45 -6.41 -7.80
C ARG A 421 -30.36 -5.36 -7.57
N LEU A 422 -30.08 -4.55 -8.58
CA LEU A 422 -29.37 -3.27 -8.46
C LEU A 422 -29.95 -2.27 -9.45
N ALA A 423 -29.82 -0.99 -9.12
CA ALA A 423 -30.31 0.10 -9.95
C ALA A 423 -29.30 0.43 -11.04
N GLU A 424 -28.07 0.80 -10.68
CA GLU A 424 -27.19 1.52 -11.60
C GLU A 424 -25.71 1.21 -11.32
N ILE A 425 -24.86 1.27 -12.35
CA ILE A 425 -23.41 1.27 -12.25
C ILE A 425 -22.79 2.38 -13.10
N ASP A 426 -21.94 3.15 -12.46
CA ASP A 426 -21.01 4.05 -13.12
C ASP A 426 -19.59 3.52 -13.03
N ILE A 427 -18.89 3.64 -14.16
CA ILE A 427 -17.52 3.21 -14.32
C ILE A 427 -16.63 4.44 -14.52
N TYR A 428 -15.51 4.48 -13.82
CA TYR A 428 -14.55 5.57 -13.87
C TYR A 428 -13.18 5.03 -14.31
N GLY A 429 -12.45 5.86 -15.03
CA GLY A 429 -11.09 5.53 -15.43
C GLY A 429 -10.66 6.33 -16.65
N LYS A 430 -9.97 5.67 -17.58
CA LYS A 430 -9.60 6.25 -18.87
C LYS A 430 -9.80 5.28 -20.02
N GLU A 431 -10.00 5.85 -21.21
CA GLU A 431 -9.95 5.11 -22.46
C GLU A 431 -8.50 4.82 -22.87
N VAL A 432 -8.29 3.64 -23.44
CA VAL A 432 -7.01 3.27 -24.04
C VAL A 432 -7.04 3.77 -25.48
N ASN A 433 -6.42 4.92 -25.73
CA ASN A 433 -6.31 5.45 -27.08
C ASN A 433 -5.45 4.49 -27.93
N GLN A 434 -6.00 3.92 -29.00
CA GLN A 434 -5.29 3.02 -29.93
C GLN A 434 -4.20 3.70 -30.78
N ASN A 435 -3.81 4.95 -30.48
CA ASN A 435 -2.75 5.65 -31.18
C ASN A 435 -1.97 6.58 -30.24
N GLN A 436 -0.80 6.12 -29.78
CA GLN A 436 0.43 6.92 -29.66
C GLN A 436 1.64 6.02 -29.89
#